data_AF-A0AAV4PTX7-F1
#
_entry.id   AF-A0AAV4PTX7-F1
#
_cell.length_a   1.000
_cell.length_b   1.000
_cell.length_c   1.000
_cell.angle_alpha   90.00
_cell.angle_beta   90.00
_cell.angle_gamma   90.00
#
_symmetry.space_group_name_H-M   'P 1'
#
loop_
_entity.id
_entity.type
_entity.pdbx_description
1 polymer ?
#
loop_
_entity_poly.entity_id
_entity_poly.type
_entity_poly.pdbx_seq_one_letter_code
_entity_poly.pdbx_strand_id
1 'polypeptide(L)'
;MLSSWFTFLLYKFLRECAGDPLFMLYRAIKQQVDKGPVDAITSEARYSLSEEKLIRQSIEYKSMTVYVSMSLQTQYVSGLEPPGENIETPVKVLDCDTILQVKEKALDTIYKSTPFTQRPSKEDLDLEWRTGTSGRLTLSDEDATTKQDGEWKRLNTLAHYKVPDGALLTLVPKQSSMYNLSIMTDKVDRHKYETLNFSLKTSPTLSRATSPLNHDPESGYKYWHLVKHHDAENNKEGERGNKMVSEIYLTRLLATKGTLQKFVDDLFETIFSTAHRGSALPLAIKYMFDFLDDQALNHAISDPEVVHTWKSNRFWVNLIKNPNFVFDIYKTNIVDSCLSVVAQTFMDACSTSEHRLGKDSPSSKLLYAKDIPIYKDWVERYYQDIQLMPAISDQDMNAMLAEESRLHAHEFNTNVALYELYSYAVKYNDQLMQTLEEDEFSRKNKLAWKLEQVHAIMSGESEA
;
A
#
# COMPACT_ATOMS: atom_id res chain seq x y z
N MET A 1 3.59 -17.25 11.98
CA MET A 1 4.99 -17.65 11.71
C MET A 1 5.23 -17.97 10.23
N LEU A 2 4.45 -18.84 9.58
CA LEU A 2 4.67 -19.21 8.16
C LEU A 2 4.76 -18.01 7.20
N SER A 3 3.86 -17.02 7.32
CA SER A 3 3.93 -15.80 6.50
C SER A 3 5.25 -15.03 6.69
N SER A 4 5.75 -14.95 7.93
CA SER A 4 7.01 -14.30 8.26
C SER A 4 8.20 -15.09 7.70
N TRP A 5 8.14 -16.42 7.77
CA TRP A 5 9.16 -17.31 7.21
C TRP A 5 9.31 -17.13 5.69
N PHE A 6 8.18 -17.12 4.96
CA PHE A 6 8.20 -16.78 3.53
C PHE A 6 8.68 -15.35 3.27
N THR A 7 8.36 -14.39 4.14
CA THR A 7 8.81 -13.00 3.97
C THR A 7 10.34 -12.90 3.98
N PHE A 8 11.01 -13.59 4.90
CA PHE A 8 12.46 -13.61 4.94
C PHE A 8 13.04 -14.32 3.71
N LEU A 9 12.60 -15.55 3.43
CA LEU A 9 13.24 -16.40 2.43
C LEU A 9 12.88 -16.05 0.98
N LEU A 10 11.80 -15.29 0.76
CA LEU A 10 11.41 -14.81 -0.57
C LEU A 10 11.85 -13.36 -0.82
N TYR A 11 12.49 -12.69 0.14
CA TYR A 11 12.94 -11.31 -0.04
C TYR A 11 13.91 -11.18 -1.23
N LYS A 12 14.86 -12.10 -1.38
CA LYS A 12 15.79 -12.11 -2.52
C LYS A 12 15.05 -12.24 -3.85
N PHE A 13 14.10 -13.18 -3.95
CA PHE A 13 13.28 -13.37 -5.15
C PHE A 13 12.42 -12.14 -5.46
N LEU A 14 11.87 -11.51 -4.43
CA LEU A 14 11.17 -10.25 -4.57
C LEU A 14 12.09 -9.15 -5.10
N ARG A 15 13.32 -9.03 -4.58
CA ARG A 15 14.28 -8.02 -5.04
C ARG A 15 14.75 -8.24 -6.48
N GLU A 16 14.96 -9.50 -6.88
CA GLU A 16 15.61 -9.85 -8.15
C GLU A 16 14.62 -10.13 -9.29
N CYS A 17 13.41 -10.60 -8.98
CA CYS A 17 12.43 -11.03 -9.98
C CYS A 17 11.09 -10.29 -9.86
N ALA A 18 10.37 -10.47 -8.75
CA ALA A 18 8.96 -10.04 -8.65
C ALA A 18 8.76 -8.55 -8.31
N GLY A 19 9.79 -7.87 -7.82
CA GLY A 19 9.73 -6.49 -7.35
C GLY A 19 9.55 -5.49 -8.50
N ASP A 20 10.27 -5.67 -9.60
CA ASP A 20 10.15 -4.83 -10.79
C ASP A 20 8.72 -4.83 -11.37
N PRO A 21 8.10 -5.98 -11.71
CA PRO A 21 6.72 -6.00 -12.21
C PRO A 21 5.70 -5.51 -11.17
N LEU A 22 5.92 -5.76 -9.86
CA LEU A 22 5.04 -5.24 -8.81
C LEU A 22 5.09 -3.70 -8.75
N PHE A 23 6.29 -3.13 -8.80
CA PHE A 23 6.47 -1.67 -8.82
C PHE A 23 5.91 -1.04 -10.10
N MET A 24 6.11 -1.70 -11.25
CA MET A 24 5.57 -1.26 -12.53
C MET A 24 4.04 -1.31 -12.56
N LEU A 25 3.41 -2.33 -11.97
CA LEU A 25 1.96 -2.38 -11.78
C LEU A 25 1.46 -1.23 -10.91
N TYR A 26 2.08 -1.00 -9.74
CA TYR A 26 1.74 0.13 -8.87
C TYR A 26 1.84 1.47 -9.63
N ARG A 27 2.95 1.70 -10.34
CA ARG A 27 3.15 2.93 -11.13
C ARG A 27 2.12 3.06 -12.24
N ALA A 28 1.82 1.98 -12.96
CA ALA A 28 0.85 1.99 -14.04
C ALA A 28 -0.55 2.33 -13.53
N ILE A 29 -0.97 1.74 -12.40
CA ILE A 29 -2.25 2.05 -11.75
C ILE A 29 -2.28 3.52 -11.35
N LYS A 30 -1.27 4.01 -10.62
CA LYS A 30 -1.21 5.40 -10.18
C LYS A 30 -1.28 6.38 -11.37
N GLN A 31 -0.45 6.15 -12.39
CA GLN A 31 -0.43 6.99 -13.59
C GLN A 31 -1.77 6.95 -14.34
N GLN A 32 -2.43 5.79 -14.41
CA GLN A 32 -3.70 5.65 -15.09
C GLN A 32 -4.83 6.37 -14.35
N VAL A 33 -4.86 6.29 -13.03
CA VAL A 33 -5.80 7.02 -12.17
C VAL A 33 -5.60 8.53 -12.35
N ASP A 34 -4.36 9.01 -12.25
CA ASP A 34 -4.02 10.44 -12.27
C ASP A 34 -4.27 11.15 -13.62
N LYS A 35 -4.52 10.39 -14.70
CA LYS A 35 -4.94 10.93 -16.01
C LYS A 35 -6.36 11.47 -16.02
N GLY A 36 -7.18 11.11 -15.04
CA GLY A 36 -8.59 11.50 -14.95
C GLY A 36 -8.90 12.18 -13.62
N PRO A 37 -10.09 12.80 -13.50
CA PRO A 37 -10.53 13.40 -12.24
C PRO A 37 -10.54 12.38 -11.11
N VAL A 38 -10.03 12.81 -9.96
CA VAL A 38 -10.05 12.08 -8.68
C VAL A 38 -10.69 12.99 -7.64
N ASP A 39 -11.77 12.55 -7.01
CA ASP A 39 -12.41 13.28 -5.93
C ASP A 39 -11.52 13.21 -4.67
N ALA A 40 -11.17 14.38 -4.13
CA ALA A 40 -10.22 14.48 -3.02
C ALA A 40 -10.84 14.06 -1.68
N ILE A 41 -12.17 14.06 -1.60
CA ILE A 41 -12.93 13.71 -0.40
C ILE A 41 -13.29 12.23 -0.43
N THR A 42 -13.94 11.75 -1.49
CA THR A 42 -14.45 10.35 -1.57
C THR A 42 -13.39 9.35 -2.04
N SER A 43 -12.29 9.85 -2.61
CA SER A 43 -11.28 9.06 -3.32
C SER A 43 -11.85 8.27 -4.50
N GLU A 44 -13.01 8.66 -5.04
CA GLU A 44 -13.53 8.12 -6.30
C GLU A 44 -12.74 8.68 -7.47
N ALA A 45 -12.51 7.88 -8.51
CA ALA A 45 -11.79 8.31 -9.71
C ALA A 45 -12.53 7.96 -10.99
N ARG A 46 -12.23 8.71 -12.06
CA ARG A 46 -12.74 8.40 -13.41
C ARG A 46 -12.18 7.11 -13.98
N TYR A 47 -10.89 6.85 -13.73
CA TYR A 47 -10.17 5.66 -14.19
C TYR A 47 -9.85 4.77 -12.99
N SER A 48 -10.79 3.92 -12.61
CA SER A 48 -10.69 2.97 -11.49
C SER A 48 -10.81 1.54 -12.02
N LEU A 49 -10.24 0.56 -11.31
CA LEU A 49 -10.58 -0.86 -11.45
C LEU A 49 -11.69 -1.29 -10.48
N SER A 50 -11.92 -0.51 -9.42
CA SER A 50 -12.98 -0.75 -8.45
C SER A 50 -14.25 0.00 -8.84
N GLU A 51 -15.35 -0.74 -8.95
CA GLU A 51 -16.69 -0.17 -9.23
C GLU A 51 -17.20 0.72 -8.09
N GLU A 52 -16.80 0.42 -6.85
CA GLU A 52 -17.16 1.22 -5.66
C GLU A 52 -16.45 2.57 -5.63
N LYS A 53 -15.26 2.66 -6.25
CA LYS A 53 -14.46 3.89 -6.34
C LYS A 53 -14.52 4.55 -7.70
N LEU A 54 -15.54 4.24 -8.50
CA LEU A 54 -15.72 4.85 -9.81
C LEU A 54 -16.63 6.07 -9.71
N ILE A 55 -16.20 7.22 -10.24
CA ILE A 55 -17.04 8.43 -10.30
C ILE A 55 -18.26 8.16 -11.18
N ARG A 56 -19.45 8.26 -10.56
CA ARG A 56 -20.76 8.05 -11.20
C ARG A 56 -21.47 9.35 -11.64
N GLN A 57 -20.71 10.43 -11.79
CA GLN A 57 -21.24 11.69 -12.30
C GLN A 57 -20.45 12.12 -13.54
N SER A 58 -21.10 12.90 -14.41
CA SER A 58 -20.41 13.52 -15.54
C SER A 58 -19.62 14.72 -15.03
N ILE A 59 -18.29 14.59 -15.03
CA ILE A 59 -17.37 15.66 -14.68
C ILE A 59 -16.75 16.16 -15.97
N GLU A 60 -17.00 17.43 -16.31
CA GLU A 60 -16.26 18.15 -17.34
C GLU A 60 -14.91 18.58 -16.77
N TYR A 61 -13.84 18.32 -17.51
CA TYR A 61 -12.48 18.67 -17.13
C TYR A 61 -11.61 18.88 -18.36
N LYS A 62 -10.53 19.63 -18.19
CA LYS A 62 -9.51 19.89 -19.21
C LYS A 62 -8.15 19.44 -18.68
N SER A 63 -7.45 18.69 -19.52
CA SER A 63 -6.04 18.36 -19.29
C SER A 63 -5.19 19.57 -19.65
N MET A 64 -4.22 19.91 -18.80
CA MET A 64 -3.32 21.04 -18.97
C MET A 64 -1.92 20.72 -18.44
N THR A 65 -0.93 21.49 -18.85
CA THR A 65 0.45 21.40 -18.40
C THR A 65 0.82 22.69 -17.68
N VAL A 66 1.17 22.59 -16.40
CA VAL A 66 1.73 23.70 -15.62
C VAL A 66 3.23 23.52 -15.48
N TYR A 67 3.97 24.61 -15.35
CA TYR A 67 5.42 24.59 -15.16
C TYR A 67 5.72 24.89 -13.70
N VAL A 68 6.21 23.89 -12.97
CA VAL A 68 6.40 23.99 -11.52
C VAL A 68 7.88 24.05 -11.19
N SER A 69 8.25 25.00 -10.33
CA SER A 69 9.60 25.18 -9.79
C SER A 69 9.60 25.00 -8.28
N MET A 70 10.72 24.55 -7.71
CA MET A 70 10.96 24.60 -6.26
C MET A 70 11.62 25.92 -5.89
N SER A 71 11.20 26.55 -4.79
CA SER A 71 11.89 27.74 -4.30
C SER A 71 13.27 27.39 -3.71
N LEU A 72 14.22 28.33 -3.83
CA LEU A 72 15.56 28.21 -3.21
C LEU A 72 15.48 27.99 -1.70
N GLN A 73 14.49 28.57 -1.02
CA GLN A 73 14.30 28.39 0.44
C GLN A 73 13.87 26.97 0.79
N THR A 74 13.11 26.29 -0.08
CA THR A 74 12.74 24.89 0.13
C THR A 74 13.95 23.95 0.06
N GLN A 75 14.99 24.32 -0.70
CA GLN A 75 16.22 23.55 -0.81
C GLN A 75 17.00 23.51 0.52
N TYR A 76 17.04 24.62 1.25
CA TYR A 76 17.70 24.70 2.56
C TYR A 76 16.97 23.91 3.66
N VAL A 77 15.64 23.79 3.56
CA VAL A 77 14.82 23.08 4.56
C VAL A 77 14.80 21.57 4.31
N SER A 78 14.73 21.15 3.05
CA SER A 78 14.66 19.73 2.70
C SER A 78 16.02 19.04 2.61
N GLY A 79 17.13 19.79 2.51
CA GLY A 79 18.47 19.23 2.34
C GLY A 79 18.70 18.44 1.05
N LEU A 80 17.75 18.51 0.11
CA LEU A 80 17.80 17.80 -1.17
C LEU A 80 18.01 18.81 -2.31
N GLU A 81 19.06 18.62 -3.09
CA GLU A 81 19.21 19.28 -4.37
C GLU A 81 18.19 18.68 -5.36
N PRO A 82 17.22 19.47 -5.90
CA PRO A 82 16.44 18.99 -7.02
C PRO A 82 17.38 18.71 -8.20
N PRO A 83 17.05 17.75 -9.08
CA PRO A 83 17.83 17.49 -10.28
C PRO A 83 17.74 18.70 -11.23
N GLY A 84 18.65 19.67 -11.06
CA GLY A 84 18.78 20.89 -11.85
C GLY A 84 18.27 22.15 -11.16
N GLU A 85 19.14 23.16 -11.07
CA GLU A 85 18.84 24.49 -10.52
C GLU A 85 17.68 25.17 -11.28
N ASN A 86 16.66 25.64 -10.56
CA ASN A 86 15.60 26.53 -11.11
C ASN A 86 14.88 26.02 -12.38
N ILE A 87 14.80 24.71 -12.60
CA ILE A 87 14.13 24.16 -13.79
C ILE A 87 12.62 24.16 -13.57
N GLU A 88 11.93 24.97 -14.37
CA GLU A 88 10.49 24.88 -14.58
C GLU A 88 10.13 23.51 -15.15
N THR A 89 9.64 22.63 -14.29
CA THR A 89 9.33 21.24 -14.64
C THR A 89 7.90 21.18 -15.18
N PRO A 90 7.66 20.65 -16.40
CA PRO A 90 6.31 20.49 -16.93
C PRO A 90 5.57 19.37 -16.19
N VAL A 91 4.45 19.70 -15.55
CA VAL A 91 3.60 18.79 -14.79
C VAL A 91 2.21 18.75 -15.43
N LYS A 92 1.77 17.55 -15.80
CA LYS A 92 0.41 17.33 -16.32
C LYS A 92 -0.58 17.29 -15.17
N VAL A 93 -1.60 18.15 -15.25
CA VAL A 93 -2.66 18.31 -14.25
C VAL A 93 -4.01 18.46 -14.95
N LEU A 94 -5.08 18.44 -14.19
CA LEU A 94 -6.43 18.74 -14.65
C LEU A 94 -6.90 20.05 -14.02
N ASP A 95 -7.70 20.82 -14.75
CA ASP A 95 -8.31 22.04 -14.22
C ASP A 95 -9.22 21.77 -12.99
N CYS A 96 -9.73 20.55 -12.87
CA CYS A 96 -10.48 20.07 -11.73
C CYS A 96 -9.63 19.46 -10.60
N ASP A 97 -8.30 19.46 -10.66
CA ASP A 97 -7.48 19.01 -9.52
C ASP A 97 -7.53 20.05 -8.39
N THR A 98 -7.60 19.60 -7.13
CA THR A 98 -7.41 20.48 -5.96
C THR A 98 -5.97 20.99 -5.89
N ILE A 99 -5.73 22.04 -5.11
CA ILE A 99 -4.38 22.58 -4.95
C ILE A 99 -3.46 21.55 -4.31
N LEU A 100 -3.94 20.76 -3.34
CA LEU A 100 -3.15 19.67 -2.76
C LEU A 100 -2.81 18.58 -3.79
N GLN A 101 -3.75 18.18 -4.65
CA GLN A 101 -3.50 17.21 -5.73
C GLN A 101 -2.47 17.74 -6.74
N VAL A 102 -2.49 19.04 -7.04
CA VAL A 102 -1.47 19.68 -7.90
C VAL A 102 -0.09 19.64 -7.24
N LYS A 103 0.00 19.92 -5.93
CA LYS A 103 1.26 19.78 -5.17
C LYS A 103 1.79 18.34 -5.21
N GLU A 104 0.92 17.35 -5.04
CA GLU A 104 1.29 15.92 -5.15
C GLU A 104 1.86 15.58 -6.52
N LYS A 105 1.14 15.92 -7.60
CA LYS A 105 1.58 15.66 -8.98
C LYS A 105 2.90 16.37 -9.29
N ALA A 106 3.09 17.57 -8.76
CA ALA A 106 4.35 18.31 -8.90
C ALA A 106 5.51 17.62 -8.18
N LEU A 107 5.33 17.24 -6.91
CA LEU A 107 6.35 16.53 -6.14
C LEU A 107 6.70 15.17 -6.77
N ASP A 108 5.71 14.41 -7.25
CA ASP A 108 5.95 13.14 -7.95
C ASP A 108 6.76 13.32 -9.25
N THR A 109 6.58 14.45 -9.93
CA THR A 109 7.29 14.73 -11.19
C THR A 109 8.71 15.23 -10.94
N ILE A 110 8.87 16.20 -10.01
CA ILE A 110 10.15 16.80 -9.64
C ILE A 110 11.06 15.76 -8.98
N TYR A 111 10.51 14.96 -8.06
CA TYR A 111 11.23 13.95 -7.26
C TYR A 111 11.00 12.52 -7.76
N LYS A 112 10.78 12.33 -9.07
CA LYS A 112 10.42 11.04 -9.68
C LYS A 112 11.40 9.88 -9.39
N SER A 113 12.65 10.20 -9.09
CA SER A 113 13.76 9.28 -8.79
C SER A 113 14.17 9.27 -7.32
N THR A 114 13.48 10.03 -6.47
CA THR A 114 13.75 10.11 -5.03
C THR A 114 12.73 9.26 -4.27
N PRO A 115 13.16 8.45 -3.28
CA PRO A 115 12.26 7.71 -2.39
C PRO A 115 11.22 8.62 -1.72
N PHE A 116 10.00 8.13 -1.46
CA PHE A 116 8.91 8.99 -0.99
C PHE A 116 9.20 9.64 0.37
N THR A 117 9.72 8.89 1.35
CA THR A 117 10.03 9.43 2.70
C THR A 117 11.07 10.53 2.73
N GLN A 118 11.89 10.67 1.67
CA GLN A 118 12.91 11.70 1.59
C GLN A 118 12.38 13.01 1.00
N ARG A 119 11.20 13.00 0.38
CA ARG A 119 10.64 14.17 -0.31
C ARG A 119 10.07 15.18 0.69
N PRO A 120 9.98 16.47 0.31
CA PRO A 120 9.19 17.44 1.06
C PRO A 120 7.74 16.98 1.21
N SER A 121 7.16 17.20 2.40
CA SER A 121 5.73 17.02 2.63
C SER A 121 4.94 18.08 1.86
N LYS A 122 3.86 17.66 1.19
CA LYS A 122 2.93 18.55 0.48
C LYS A 122 2.19 19.50 1.44
N GLU A 123 2.03 19.10 2.71
CA GLU A 123 1.39 19.88 3.76
C GLU A 123 2.27 21.06 4.22
N ASP A 124 3.59 20.92 4.15
CA ASP A 124 4.58 21.94 4.52
C ASP A 124 4.87 22.97 3.43
N LEU A 125 4.27 22.80 2.25
CA LEU A 125 4.48 23.66 1.10
C LEU A 125 3.23 24.47 0.77
N ASP A 126 3.44 25.70 0.31
CA ASP A 126 2.45 26.53 -0.38
C ASP A 126 2.73 26.51 -1.89
N LEU A 127 1.67 26.72 -2.69
CA LEU A 127 1.75 26.77 -4.14
C LEU A 127 1.49 28.20 -4.61
N GLU A 128 2.50 28.88 -5.09
CA GLU A 128 2.39 30.24 -5.62
C GLU A 128 2.24 30.23 -7.14
N TRP A 129 1.22 30.90 -7.66
CA TRP A 129 1.07 31.18 -9.08
C TRP A 129 1.63 32.55 -9.45
N ARG A 130 2.50 32.61 -10.46
CA ARG A 130 3.04 33.85 -11.02
C ARG A 130 2.09 34.42 -12.08
N THR A 131 1.35 35.47 -11.75
CA THR A 131 0.29 36.06 -12.59
C THR A 131 0.80 37.23 -13.45
N GLY A 132 1.92 37.04 -14.14
CA GLY A 132 2.51 38.06 -15.02
C GLY A 132 2.81 39.37 -14.27
N THR A 133 2.27 40.50 -14.74
CA THR A 133 2.42 41.82 -14.11
C THR A 133 1.66 41.98 -12.79
N SER A 134 0.78 41.05 -12.43
CA SER A 134 -0.10 41.14 -11.25
C SER A 134 0.52 40.57 -9.97
N GLY A 135 1.77 40.11 -10.01
CA GLY A 135 2.50 39.62 -8.84
C GLY A 135 2.41 38.09 -8.65
N ARG A 136 2.43 37.66 -7.39
CA ARG A 136 2.31 36.24 -6.99
C ARG A 136 1.02 36.04 -6.21
N LEU A 137 0.30 34.96 -6.50
CA LEU A 137 -0.90 34.55 -5.78
C LEU A 137 -0.67 33.18 -5.15
N THR A 138 -0.76 33.09 -3.82
CA THR A 138 -0.73 31.81 -3.13
C THR A 138 -2.07 31.10 -3.29
N LEU A 139 -2.04 29.88 -3.81
CA LEU A 139 -3.20 29.03 -3.97
C LEU A 139 -3.31 28.07 -2.78
N SER A 140 -4.52 27.89 -2.29
CA SER A 140 -4.85 26.91 -1.24
C SER A 140 -6.17 26.20 -1.56
N ASP A 141 -6.38 25.04 -0.95
CA ASP A 141 -7.65 24.29 -1.06
C ASP A 141 -8.82 25.06 -0.40
N GLU A 142 -8.52 25.92 0.57
CA GLU A 142 -9.47 26.83 1.21
C GLU A 142 -8.84 28.22 1.38
N ASP A 143 -9.58 29.26 1.00
CA ASP A 143 -9.24 30.67 1.21
C ASP A 143 -10.51 31.54 1.30
N ALA A 144 -10.33 32.86 1.37
CA ALA A 144 -11.43 33.82 1.42
C ALA A 144 -12.35 33.81 0.17
N THR A 145 -11.92 33.16 -0.92
CA THR A 145 -12.68 33.04 -2.18
C THR A 145 -13.42 31.72 -2.31
N THR A 146 -13.23 30.79 -1.37
CA THR A 146 -13.83 29.46 -1.38
C THR A 146 -15.35 29.52 -1.49
N LYS A 147 -15.89 28.77 -2.45
CA LYS A 147 -17.34 28.73 -2.70
C LYS A 147 -18.05 27.98 -1.57
N GLN A 148 -18.95 28.67 -0.91
CA GLN A 148 -19.83 28.14 0.13
C GLN A 148 -21.27 28.07 -0.38
N ASP A 149 -21.93 26.95 -0.12
CA ASP A 149 -23.33 26.68 -0.41
C ASP A 149 -24.00 26.08 0.83
N GLY A 150 -24.59 26.95 1.65
CA GLY A 150 -25.14 26.57 2.97
C GLY A 150 -24.04 26.06 3.90
N GLU A 151 -24.20 24.82 4.37
CA GLU A 151 -23.24 24.09 5.21
C GLU A 151 -22.11 23.44 4.42
N TRP A 152 -22.10 23.57 3.08
CA TRP A 152 -21.10 22.93 2.24
C TRP A 152 -20.05 23.91 1.73
N LYS A 153 -18.78 23.53 1.82
CA LYS A 153 -17.66 24.22 1.16
C LYS A 153 -17.07 23.35 0.07
N ARG A 154 -16.84 23.94 -1.11
CA ARG A 154 -16.17 23.24 -2.21
C ARG A 154 -14.67 23.52 -2.17
N LEU A 155 -13.84 22.49 -2.16
CA LEU A 155 -12.39 22.66 -2.26
C LEU A 155 -12.01 23.43 -3.54
N ASN A 156 -11.09 24.38 -3.40
CA ASN A 156 -10.61 25.19 -4.51
C ASN A 156 -9.76 24.34 -5.47
N THR A 157 -9.94 24.56 -6.76
CA THR A 157 -9.22 23.87 -7.84
C THR A 157 -8.49 24.85 -8.75
N LEU A 158 -7.68 24.39 -9.70
CA LEU A 158 -7.08 25.27 -10.71
C LEU A 158 -8.13 26.06 -11.51
N ALA A 159 -9.27 25.43 -11.84
CA ALA A 159 -10.40 26.08 -12.50
C ALA A 159 -11.05 27.18 -11.64
N HIS A 160 -11.09 27.01 -10.31
CA HIS A 160 -11.60 28.03 -9.39
C HIS A 160 -10.81 29.34 -9.51
N TYR A 161 -9.47 29.23 -9.51
CA TYR A 161 -8.56 30.37 -9.69
C TYR A 161 -8.38 30.79 -11.16
N LYS A 162 -8.99 30.06 -12.11
CA LYS A 162 -8.86 30.27 -13.56
C LYS A 162 -7.39 30.22 -14.03
N VAL A 163 -6.60 29.31 -13.46
CA VAL A 163 -5.22 29.09 -13.87
C VAL A 163 -5.20 28.63 -15.35
N PRO A 164 -4.44 29.28 -16.24
CA PRO A 164 -4.37 28.90 -17.64
C PRO A 164 -3.41 27.72 -17.87
N ASP A 165 -3.54 27.08 -19.03
CA ASP A 165 -2.53 26.13 -19.52
C ASP A 165 -1.19 26.84 -19.72
N GLY A 166 -0.09 26.18 -19.37
CA GLY A 166 1.26 26.76 -19.37
C GLY A 166 1.58 27.70 -18.21
N ALA A 167 0.74 27.77 -17.17
CA ALA A 167 0.98 28.62 -16.01
C ALA A 167 2.28 28.26 -15.26
N LEU A 168 2.98 29.30 -14.77
CA LEU A 168 4.20 29.16 -13.96
C LEU A 168 3.84 29.13 -12.47
N LEU A 169 4.12 28.01 -11.81
CA LEU A 169 3.88 27.78 -10.39
C LEU A 169 5.21 27.58 -9.63
N THR A 170 5.22 27.95 -8.36
CA THR A 170 6.37 27.74 -7.47
C THR A 170 5.91 27.12 -6.16
N LEU A 171 6.58 26.03 -5.75
CA LEU A 171 6.42 25.43 -4.43
C LEU A 171 7.35 26.14 -3.43
N VAL A 172 6.77 26.76 -2.40
CA VAL A 172 7.49 27.51 -1.36
C VAL A 172 7.23 26.90 0.02
N PRO A 173 8.17 26.96 0.98
CA PRO A 173 7.90 26.49 2.34
C PRO A 173 6.89 27.38 3.02
N LYS A 174 5.98 26.79 3.80
CA LYS A 174 5.08 27.56 4.66
C LYS A 174 5.88 28.35 5.70
N GLN A 175 5.56 29.63 5.87
CA GLN A 175 6.27 30.50 6.82
C GLN A 175 6.13 30.04 8.28
N SER A 176 5.05 29.35 8.66
CA SER A 176 4.90 28.74 9.98
C SER A 176 5.92 27.62 10.25
N SER A 177 6.30 26.87 9.22
CA SER A 177 7.32 25.81 9.31
C SER A 177 8.72 26.39 9.58
N MET A 178 9.00 27.62 9.16
CA MET A 178 10.26 28.32 9.45
C MET A 178 10.38 28.70 10.93
N TYR A 179 9.30 29.12 11.59
CA TYR A 179 9.29 29.42 13.03
C TYR A 179 9.43 28.15 13.88
N ASN A 180 8.81 27.04 13.47
CA ASN A 180 8.97 25.76 14.16
C ASN A 180 10.41 25.21 14.06
N LEU A 181 11.08 25.37 12.92
CA LEU A 181 12.51 25.03 12.79
C LEU A 181 13.40 25.91 13.67
N SER A 182 13.13 27.22 13.77
CA SER A 182 13.88 28.13 14.65
C SER A 182 13.80 27.72 16.13
N ILE A 183 12.69 27.12 16.57
CA ILE A 183 12.52 26.61 17.93
C ILE A 183 13.21 25.26 18.11
N MET A 184 13.29 24.45 17.05
CA MET A 184 14.02 23.18 17.08
C MET A 184 15.54 23.38 17.02
N THR A 185 16.05 24.37 16.27
CA THR A 185 17.49 24.65 16.17
C THR A 185 18.12 25.07 17.50
N ASP A 186 17.37 25.72 18.39
CA ASP A 186 17.84 26.08 19.75
C ASP A 186 17.88 24.90 20.73
N LYS A 187 17.30 23.74 20.38
CA LYS A 187 17.28 22.54 21.24
C LYS A 187 18.20 21.41 20.77
N VAL A 188 18.83 21.53 19.60
CA VAL A 188 19.65 20.47 18.99
C VAL A 188 21.02 20.31 19.68
N ASP A 189 21.46 21.27 20.49
CA ASP A 189 22.74 21.17 21.22
C ASP A 189 22.68 20.38 22.53
N ARG A 190 21.54 19.76 22.91
CA ARG A 190 21.41 19.13 24.24
C ARG A 190 20.75 17.76 24.39
N HIS A 191 20.59 16.98 23.32
CA HIS A 191 20.15 15.58 23.46
C HIS A 191 20.93 14.61 22.55
N LYS A 192 22.16 14.29 22.95
CA LYS A 192 22.74 12.97 22.68
C LYS A 192 22.11 12.01 23.70
N TYR A 193 21.48 10.94 23.22
CA TYR A 193 20.78 9.90 24.00
C TYR A 193 19.35 10.23 24.46
N GLU A 194 18.41 10.37 23.54
CA GLU A 194 16.98 10.15 23.85
C GLU A 194 16.18 9.72 22.61
N THR A 195 16.53 8.57 22.03
CA THR A 195 15.72 7.89 21.00
C THR A 195 15.09 6.64 21.61
N LEU A 196 14.03 6.77 22.41
CA LEU A 196 13.14 5.65 22.80
C LEU A 196 11.85 6.17 23.47
N ASN A 197 11.11 7.07 22.82
CA ASN A 197 9.72 7.37 23.20
C ASN A 197 8.92 7.87 21.99
N PHE A 198 8.85 7.03 20.94
CA PHE A 198 7.75 7.15 20.00
C PHE A 198 6.53 6.50 20.65
N SER A 199 5.56 7.32 21.05
CA SER A 199 4.30 6.89 21.63
C SER A 199 3.71 5.73 20.83
N LEU A 200 3.69 4.54 21.45
CA LEU A 200 2.96 3.35 21.04
C LEU A 200 1.45 3.65 21.05
N LYS A 201 0.96 4.29 19.98
CA LYS A 201 -0.45 4.35 19.61
C LYS A 201 -0.63 4.11 18.10
N THR A 202 0.10 3.16 17.54
CA THR A 202 -0.20 2.61 16.22
C THR A 202 0.14 1.13 16.18
N SER A 203 -0.63 0.32 16.91
CA SER A 203 -0.83 -1.07 16.48
C SER A 203 -1.60 -1.02 15.15
N PRO A 204 -1.21 -1.76 14.10
CA PRO A 204 -1.97 -1.83 12.87
C PRO A 204 -3.23 -2.65 13.14
N THR A 205 -4.30 -1.99 13.53
CA THR A 205 -5.62 -2.63 13.59
C THR A 205 -6.06 -2.96 12.18
N LEU A 206 -6.56 -4.19 11.98
CA LEU A 206 -7.10 -4.68 10.72
C LEU A 206 -7.84 -3.59 9.96
N SER A 207 -7.47 -3.44 8.69
CA SER A 207 -8.10 -2.60 7.69
C SER A 207 -9.61 -2.78 7.67
N ARG A 208 -10.32 -1.91 8.40
CA ARG A 208 -11.70 -1.56 8.16
C ARG A 208 -11.66 -0.28 7.34
N ALA A 209 -12.25 -0.30 6.15
CA ALA A 209 -12.49 0.89 5.36
C ALA A 209 -13.34 1.86 6.21
N THR A 210 -12.70 2.79 6.90
CA THR A 210 -13.39 3.89 7.57
C THR A 210 -13.58 4.97 6.52
N SER A 211 -14.83 5.30 6.22
CA SER A 211 -15.22 6.43 5.39
C SER A 211 -14.43 7.69 5.78
N PRO A 212 -13.93 8.50 4.83
CA PRO A 212 -13.27 9.76 5.14
C PRO A 212 -14.22 10.62 5.97
N LEU A 213 -13.71 11.20 7.07
CA LEU A 213 -14.45 12.14 7.89
C LEU A 213 -14.75 13.38 7.03
N ASN A 214 -15.98 13.48 6.51
CA ASN A 214 -16.52 14.66 5.82
C ASN A 214 -16.78 15.84 6.80
N HIS A 215 -16.23 15.80 8.01
CA HIS A 215 -16.57 16.69 9.09
C HIS A 215 -15.30 17.22 9.73
N ASP A 216 -15.09 18.52 9.62
CA ASP A 216 -14.27 19.24 10.58
C ASP A 216 -15.16 19.51 11.80
N PRO A 217 -14.91 18.87 12.95
CA PRO A 217 -15.73 19.06 14.15
C PRO A 217 -15.63 20.48 14.72
N GLU A 218 -14.64 21.29 14.32
CA GLU A 218 -14.47 22.65 14.82
C GLU A 218 -15.27 23.71 14.04
N SER A 219 -15.47 23.54 12.74
CA SER A 219 -16.10 24.57 11.89
C SER A 219 -17.55 24.29 11.49
N GLY A 220 -18.05 23.06 11.67
CA GLY A 220 -19.43 22.67 11.35
C GLY A 220 -19.73 22.59 9.85
N TYR A 221 -18.74 22.82 8.98
CA TYR A 221 -18.89 22.73 7.52
C TYR A 221 -18.59 21.31 7.01
N LYS A 222 -19.34 20.90 5.99
CA LYS A 222 -19.08 19.69 5.20
C LYS A 222 -18.32 20.06 3.93
N TYR A 223 -17.27 19.31 3.60
CA TYR A 223 -16.45 19.57 2.43
C TYR A 223 -16.78 18.63 1.27
N TRP A 224 -16.72 19.14 0.04
CA TRP A 224 -16.87 18.35 -1.18
C TRP A 224 -15.92 18.85 -2.28
N HIS A 225 -15.60 17.98 -3.24
CA HIS A 225 -14.72 18.32 -4.37
C HIS A 225 -15.44 18.26 -5.71
N LEU A 226 -15.63 17.06 -6.24
CA LEU A 226 -16.27 16.80 -7.54
C LEU A 226 -17.69 16.29 -7.36
N VAL A 227 -17.90 15.42 -6.36
CA VAL A 227 -19.18 14.77 -6.10
C VAL A 227 -19.73 15.26 -4.76
N LYS A 228 -20.91 15.90 -4.79
CA LYS A 228 -21.67 16.26 -3.59
C LYS A 228 -22.63 15.11 -3.27
N HIS A 229 -22.27 14.24 -2.31
CA HIS A 229 -23.20 13.27 -1.78
C HIS A 229 -24.14 13.97 -0.79
N HIS A 230 -25.37 14.25 -1.21
CA HIS A 230 -26.41 14.65 -0.28
C HIS A 230 -26.72 13.47 0.64
N ASP A 231 -26.79 13.72 1.96
CA ASP A 231 -27.25 12.73 2.93
C ASP A 231 -28.59 12.17 2.46
N ALA A 232 -28.72 10.85 2.51
CA ALA A 232 -29.73 10.05 1.83
C ALA A 232 -31.17 10.22 2.40
N GLU A 233 -31.76 11.43 2.31
CA GLU A 233 -33.13 11.69 2.78
C GLU A 233 -34.18 11.96 1.70
N ASN A 234 -33.85 11.90 0.41
CA ASN A 234 -34.90 11.93 -0.63
C ASN A 234 -34.80 10.74 -1.60
N ASN A 235 -35.05 9.55 -1.03
CA ASN A 235 -35.37 8.37 -1.81
C ASN A 235 -36.84 8.45 -2.25
N LYS A 236 -37.10 9.08 -3.39
CA LYS A 236 -38.28 8.91 -4.26
C LYS A 236 -38.06 9.77 -5.51
N GLU A 237 -37.51 9.16 -6.57
CA GLU A 237 -37.65 9.53 -8.01
C GLU A 237 -36.45 9.12 -8.92
N GLY A 238 -35.40 8.47 -8.41
CA GLY A 238 -34.18 8.19 -9.19
C GLY A 238 -34.11 6.89 -10.01
N GLU A 239 -35.14 6.04 -10.01
CA GLU A 239 -35.00 4.64 -10.48
C GLU A 239 -34.79 4.49 -12.01
N ARG A 240 -35.10 5.53 -12.80
CA ARG A 240 -34.89 5.53 -14.26
C ARG A 240 -33.54 6.09 -14.71
N GLY A 241 -32.85 6.87 -13.86
CA GLY A 241 -31.53 7.44 -14.18
C GLY A 241 -30.36 6.47 -13.96
N ASN A 242 -30.51 5.49 -13.06
CA ASN A 242 -29.42 4.59 -12.67
C ASN A 242 -29.07 3.48 -13.69
N LYS A 243 -29.99 3.11 -14.60
CA LYS A 243 -29.81 1.95 -15.50
C LYS A 243 -29.04 2.25 -16.79
N MET A 244 -29.26 3.39 -17.44
CA MET A 244 -28.45 3.79 -18.62
C MET A 244 -27.02 4.18 -18.22
N VAL A 245 -26.87 4.55 -16.95
CA VAL A 245 -25.65 5.07 -16.36
C VAL A 245 -24.64 3.96 -16.02
N SER A 246 -25.08 2.70 -15.81
CA SER A 246 -24.20 1.57 -15.49
C SER A 246 -23.36 1.07 -16.67
N GLU A 247 -23.84 1.17 -17.92
CA GLU A 247 -23.11 0.68 -19.10
C GLU A 247 -21.87 1.52 -19.41
N ILE A 248 -21.97 2.85 -19.31
CA ILE A 248 -20.85 3.78 -19.50
C ILE A 248 -19.75 3.51 -18.46
N TYR A 249 -20.14 3.13 -17.24
CA TYR A 249 -19.22 2.79 -16.15
C TYR A 249 -18.49 1.49 -16.41
N LEU A 250 -19.20 0.49 -16.91
CA LEU A 250 -18.58 -0.76 -17.34
C LEU A 250 -17.54 -0.51 -18.44
N THR A 251 -17.83 0.36 -19.43
CA THR A 251 -16.84 0.72 -20.45
C THR A 251 -15.60 1.39 -19.86
N ARG A 252 -15.73 2.25 -18.84
CA ARG A 252 -14.59 2.88 -18.14
C ARG A 252 -13.75 1.87 -17.36
N LEU A 253 -14.40 0.93 -16.66
CA LEU A 253 -13.71 -0.16 -15.96
C LEU A 253 -12.93 -1.03 -16.96
N LEU A 254 -13.59 -1.44 -18.06
CA LEU A 254 -12.96 -2.24 -19.12
C LEU A 254 -11.80 -1.54 -19.80
N ALA A 255 -11.93 -0.23 -20.09
CA ALA A 255 -10.82 0.56 -20.67
C ALA A 255 -9.64 0.67 -19.70
N THR A 256 -9.91 0.86 -18.40
CA THR A 256 -8.88 0.92 -17.36
C THR A 256 -8.19 -0.44 -17.22
N LYS A 257 -8.95 -1.53 -17.16
CA LYS A 257 -8.44 -2.91 -17.15
C LYS A 257 -7.59 -3.20 -18.37
N GLY A 258 -8.07 -2.88 -19.58
CA GLY A 258 -7.33 -3.09 -20.82
C GLY A 258 -5.98 -2.35 -20.85
N THR A 259 -5.93 -1.13 -20.28
CA THR A 259 -4.67 -0.36 -20.18
C THR A 259 -3.68 -0.99 -19.20
N LEU A 260 -4.17 -1.58 -18.12
CA LEU A 260 -3.35 -2.16 -17.05
C LEU A 260 -3.03 -3.64 -17.25
N GLN A 261 -3.70 -4.31 -18.20
CA GLN A 261 -3.67 -5.75 -18.40
C GLN A 261 -2.26 -6.31 -18.46
N LYS A 262 -1.40 -5.73 -19.30
CA LYS A 262 -0.01 -6.19 -19.45
C LYS A 262 0.76 -6.21 -18.13
N PHE A 263 0.59 -5.19 -17.29
CA PHE A 263 1.30 -5.13 -16.01
C PHE A 263 0.79 -6.16 -15.00
N VAL A 264 -0.50 -6.52 -15.08
CA VAL A 264 -1.07 -7.62 -14.29
C VAL A 264 -0.51 -8.95 -14.79
N ASP A 265 -0.50 -9.18 -16.10
CA ASP A 265 0.04 -10.40 -16.71
C ASP A 265 1.53 -10.57 -16.40
N ASP A 266 2.34 -9.54 -16.61
CA ASP A 266 3.79 -9.55 -16.35
C ASP A 266 4.07 -9.92 -14.87
N LEU A 267 3.27 -9.43 -13.93
CA LEU A 267 3.39 -9.77 -12.51
C LEU A 267 2.97 -11.21 -12.22
N PHE A 268 1.82 -11.64 -12.72
CA PHE A 268 1.30 -12.98 -12.46
C PHE A 268 2.19 -14.05 -13.10
N GLU A 269 2.67 -13.82 -14.32
CA GLU A 269 3.61 -14.71 -15.00
C GLU A 269 4.93 -14.81 -14.23
N THR A 270 5.45 -13.71 -13.70
CA THR A 270 6.67 -13.72 -12.87
C THR A 270 6.48 -14.51 -11.58
N ILE A 271 5.32 -14.37 -10.92
CA ILE A 271 5.01 -15.09 -9.67
C ILE A 271 4.80 -16.59 -9.93
N PHE A 272 4.10 -16.96 -11.00
CA PHE A 272 3.79 -18.36 -11.36
C PHE A 272 4.82 -18.98 -12.31
N SER A 273 6.09 -18.57 -12.20
CA SER A 273 7.19 -19.13 -12.99
C SER A 273 8.17 -19.88 -12.09
N THR A 274 8.61 -21.05 -12.56
CA THR A 274 9.70 -21.84 -11.95
C THR A 274 11.08 -21.42 -12.43
N ALA A 275 11.15 -20.65 -13.53
CA ALA A 275 12.37 -20.11 -14.10
C ALA A 275 12.08 -18.77 -14.80
N HIS A 276 12.33 -17.65 -14.11
CA HIS A 276 12.13 -16.32 -14.67
C HIS A 276 13.48 -15.63 -14.90
N ARG A 277 13.77 -15.21 -16.14
CA ARG A 277 15.04 -14.54 -16.54
C ARG A 277 16.31 -15.29 -16.12
N GLY A 278 16.27 -16.62 -16.12
CA GLY A 278 17.40 -17.47 -15.71
C GLY A 278 17.58 -17.63 -14.20
N SER A 279 16.71 -17.03 -13.38
CA SER A 279 16.66 -17.26 -11.92
C SER A 279 15.82 -18.51 -11.63
N ALA A 280 16.37 -19.39 -10.79
CA ALA A 280 15.66 -20.59 -10.33
C ALA A 280 14.57 -20.24 -9.30
N LEU A 281 13.57 -21.11 -9.18
CA LEU A 281 12.56 -21.06 -8.13
C LEU A 281 13.22 -20.97 -6.73
N PRO A 282 12.70 -20.13 -5.83
CA PRO A 282 13.13 -20.09 -4.43
C PRO A 282 13.03 -21.47 -3.75
N LEU A 283 14.13 -21.92 -3.15
CA LEU A 283 14.20 -23.20 -2.43
C LEU A 283 13.12 -23.34 -1.36
N ALA A 284 12.80 -22.24 -0.67
CA ALA A 284 11.75 -22.20 0.35
C ALA A 284 10.36 -22.60 -0.17
N ILE A 285 10.03 -22.31 -1.44
CA ILE A 285 8.75 -22.68 -2.04
C ILE A 285 8.72 -24.19 -2.27
N LYS A 286 9.73 -24.74 -2.94
CA LYS A 286 9.84 -26.18 -3.18
C LYS A 286 9.83 -26.97 -1.88
N TYR A 287 10.67 -26.58 -0.91
CA TYR A 287 10.74 -27.25 0.39
C TYR A 287 9.40 -27.25 1.14
N MET A 288 8.71 -26.10 1.16
CA MET A 288 7.39 -26.01 1.82
C MET A 288 6.31 -26.79 1.06
N PHE A 289 6.35 -26.80 -0.27
CA PHE A 289 5.37 -27.53 -1.07
C PHE A 289 5.54 -29.04 -0.91
N ASP A 290 6.77 -29.53 -0.90
CA ASP A 290 7.08 -30.94 -0.61
C ASP A 290 6.63 -31.31 0.81
N PHE A 291 6.91 -30.46 1.80
CA PHE A 291 6.43 -30.67 3.15
C PHE A 291 4.90 -30.80 3.21
N LEU A 292 4.15 -29.94 2.51
CA LEU A 292 2.68 -30.01 2.47
C LEU A 292 2.18 -31.28 1.77
N ASP A 293 2.85 -31.72 0.71
CA ASP A 293 2.53 -32.96 0.00
C ASP A 293 2.78 -34.18 0.90
N ASP A 294 3.91 -34.21 1.62
CA ASP A 294 4.23 -35.26 2.59
C ASP A 294 3.23 -35.28 3.78
N GLN A 295 2.84 -34.12 4.30
CA GLN A 295 1.81 -34.04 5.34
C GLN A 295 0.46 -34.57 4.84
N ALA A 296 0.08 -34.30 3.59
CA ALA A 296 -1.14 -34.84 3.01
C ALA A 296 -1.10 -36.38 2.95
N LEU A 297 0.03 -36.95 2.50
CA LEU A 297 0.24 -38.39 2.47
C LEU A 297 0.21 -39.03 3.87
N ASN A 298 0.89 -38.42 4.84
CA ASN A 298 0.92 -38.90 6.23
C ASN A 298 -0.47 -38.92 6.89
N HIS A 299 -1.34 -38.00 6.49
CA HIS A 299 -2.74 -37.93 6.95
C HIS A 299 -3.72 -38.67 6.02
N ALA A 300 -3.24 -39.44 5.05
CA ALA A 300 -4.04 -40.16 4.07
C ALA A 300 -5.04 -39.29 3.29
N ILE A 301 -4.68 -38.03 3.05
CA ILE A 301 -5.46 -37.09 2.24
C ILE A 301 -5.11 -37.32 0.77
N SER A 302 -6.04 -37.90 0.03
CA SER A 302 -5.88 -38.22 -1.40
C SER A 302 -6.45 -37.17 -2.34
N ASP A 303 -7.21 -36.20 -1.82
CA ASP A 303 -7.85 -35.15 -2.62
C ASP A 303 -6.84 -34.03 -2.97
N PRO A 304 -6.48 -33.86 -4.25
CA PRO A 304 -5.53 -32.82 -4.67
C PRO A 304 -6.02 -31.39 -4.40
N GLU A 305 -7.34 -31.16 -4.35
CA GLU A 305 -7.88 -29.81 -4.10
C GLU A 305 -7.56 -29.32 -2.68
N VAL A 306 -7.52 -30.23 -1.71
CA VAL A 306 -7.16 -29.91 -0.33
C VAL A 306 -5.72 -29.42 -0.26
N VAL A 307 -4.80 -30.14 -0.90
CA VAL A 307 -3.37 -29.81 -0.93
C VAL A 307 -3.12 -28.52 -1.72
N HIS A 308 -3.83 -28.32 -2.84
CA HIS A 308 -3.81 -27.06 -3.58
C HIS A 308 -4.21 -25.88 -2.71
N THR A 309 -5.25 -26.04 -1.90
CA THR A 309 -5.73 -25.01 -0.96
C THR A 309 -4.69 -24.70 0.13
N TRP A 310 -3.91 -25.71 0.55
CA TRP A 310 -2.84 -25.54 1.55
C TRP A 310 -1.63 -24.78 1.02
N LYS A 311 -1.31 -24.91 -0.28
CA LYS A 311 -0.22 -24.19 -0.99
C LYS A 311 -0.53 -22.68 -1.17
N SER A 312 -1.16 -22.09 -0.16
CA SER A 312 -1.84 -20.81 -0.18
C SER A 312 -0.93 -19.64 -0.54
N ASN A 313 -1.32 -18.90 -1.59
CA ASN A 313 -0.62 -17.71 -2.04
C ASN A 313 -0.95 -16.44 -1.22
N ARG A 314 -1.31 -16.60 0.06
CA ARG A 314 -1.62 -15.49 1.00
C ARG A 314 -0.48 -14.48 1.11
N PHE A 315 0.76 -14.95 0.99
CA PHE A 315 1.95 -14.10 0.94
C PHE A 315 1.87 -13.09 -0.22
N TRP A 316 1.64 -13.59 -1.45
CA TRP A 316 1.56 -12.76 -2.65
C TRP A 316 0.36 -11.82 -2.65
N VAL A 317 -0.82 -12.28 -2.23
CA VAL A 317 -2.01 -11.42 -2.09
C VAL A 317 -1.71 -10.21 -1.19
N ASN A 318 -1.01 -10.43 -0.08
CA ASN A 318 -0.66 -9.36 0.85
C ASN A 318 0.33 -8.36 0.24
N LEU A 319 1.34 -8.83 -0.50
CA LEU A 319 2.32 -7.97 -1.18
C LEU A 319 1.71 -7.17 -2.34
N ILE A 320 0.85 -7.78 -3.15
CA ILE A 320 0.12 -7.10 -4.24
C ILE A 320 -0.73 -5.96 -3.67
N LYS A 321 -1.43 -6.22 -2.55
CA LYS A 321 -2.24 -5.19 -1.88
C LYS A 321 -1.38 -4.11 -1.23
N ASN A 322 -0.21 -4.46 -0.70
CA ASN A 322 0.64 -3.57 0.10
C ASN A 322 2.06 -3.44 -0.48
N PRO A 323 2.22 -2.85 -1.68
CA PRO A 323 3.54 -2.64 -2.28
C PRO A 323 4.43 -1.71 -1.44
N ASN A 324 3.84 -0.88 -0.56
CA ASN A 324 4.56 -0.04 0.39
C ASN A 324 5.29 -0.82 1.51
N PHE A 325 5.10 -2.13 1.62
CA PHE A 325 5.95 -2.98 2.45
C PHE A 325 7.31 -3.27 1.80
N VAL A 326 7.40 -3.10 0.49
CA VAL A 326 8.58 -3.42 -0.33
C VAL A 326 9.29 -2.15 -0.79
N PHE A 327 8.51 -1.12 -1.12
CA PHE A 327 9.00 0.13 -1.70
C PHE A 327 8.69 1.32 -0.82
N ASP A 328 9.58 2.31 -0.83
CA ASP A 328 9.33 3.62 -0.24
C ASP A 328 8.44 4.45 -1.17
N ILE A 329 7.13 4.23 -1.04
CA ILE A 329 6.07 4.83 -1.86
C ILE A 329 4.88 5.25 -0.99
N TYR A 330 4.13 6.23 -1.49
CA TYR A 330 2.83 6.59 -0.93
C TYR A 330 1.69 5.98 -1.74
N LYS A 331 0.95 5.07 -1.11
CA LYS A 331 -0.22 4.41 -1.70
C LYS A 331 -1.48 5.22 -1.38
N THR A 332 -2.06 5.89 -2.38
CA THR A 332 -3.35 6.59 -2.24
C THR A 332 -4.52 5.61 -2.11
N ASN A 333 -5.63 6.06 -1.52
CA ASN A 333 -6.83 5.23 -1.32
C ASN A 333 -7.40 4.62 -2.62
N ILE A 334 -7.38 5.39 -3.70
CA ILE A 334 -7.83 4.91 -5.01
C ILE A 334 -6.88 3.84 -5.58
N VAL A 335 -5.57 4.02 -5.43
CA VAL A 335 -4.58 3.01 -5.84
C VAL A 335 -4.72 1.74 -5.01
N ASP A 336 -4.93 1.85 -3.69
CA ASP A 336 -5.23 0.71 -2.80
C ASP A 336 -6.48 -0.06 -3.23
N SER A 337 -7.53 0.65 -3.63
CA SER A 337 -8.77 0.04 -4.12
C SER A 337 -8.54 -0.72 -5.44
N CYS A 338 -7.76 -0.16 -6.36
CA CYS A 338 -7.38 -0.83 -7.60
C CYS A 338 -6.49 -2.06 -7.36
N LEU A 339 -5.49 -1.96 -6.48
CA LEU A 339 -4.62 -3.10 -6.10
C LEU A 339 -5.41 -4.20 -5.41
N SER A 340 -6.44 -3.86 -4.64
CA SER A 340 -7.34 -4.84 -4.01
C SER A 340 -8.13 -5.64 -5.05
N VAL A 341 -8.54 -5.03 -6.17
CA VAL A 341 -9.16 -5.74 -7.29
C VAL A 341 -8.17 -6.73 -7.93
N VAL A 342 -6.92 -6.29 -8.18
CA VAL A 342 -5.89 -7.17 -8.75
C VAL A 342 -5.55 -8.33 -7.79
N ALA A 343 -5.43 -8.05 -6.48
CA ALA A 343 -5.17 -9.06 -5.47
C ALA A 343 -6.32 -10.08 -5.35
N GLN A 344 -7.58 -9.63 -5.52
CA GLN A 344 -8.73 -10.54 -5.58
C GLN A 344 -8.69 -11.40 -6.85
N THR A 345 -8.37 -10.83 -8.01
CA THR A 345 -8.18 -11.60 -9.26
C THR A 345 -7.10 -12.67 -9.11
N PHE A 346 -5.97 -12.32 -8.47
CA PHE A 346 -4.91 -13.27 -8.15
C PHE A 346 -5.40 -14.40 -7.25
N MET A 347 -6.19 -14.08 -6.22
CA MET A 347 -6.79 -15.07 -5.33
C MET A 347 -7.77 -15.99 -6.07
N ASP A 348 -8.60 -15.43 -6.96
CA ASP A 348 -9.55 -16.20 -7.77
C ASP A 348 -8.83 -17.14 -8.75
N ALA A 349 -7.68 -16.73 -9.30
CA ALA A 349 -6.82 -17.58 -10.13
C ALA A 349 -6.22 -18.76 -9.34
N CYS A 350 -5.97 -18.58 -8.04
CA CYS A 350 -5.46 -19.64 -7.18
C CYS A 350 -6.55 -20.58 -6.64
N SER A 351 -7.84 -20.30 -6.88
CA SER A 351 -8.95 -21.10 -6.35
C SER A 351 -9.22 -22.34 -7.20
N THR A 352 -9.49 -23.49 -6.56
CA THR A 352 -9.98 -24.70 -7.27
C THR A 352 -11.46 -24.58 -7.64
N SER A 353 -12.22 -23.71 -6.97
CA SER A 353 -13.66 -23.56 -7.20
C SER A 353 -14.00 -23.11 -8.63
N GLU A 354 -15.05 -23.67 -9.22
CA GLU A 354 -15.62 -23.20 -10.48
C GLU A 354 -15.96 -21.71 -10.42
N HIS A 355 -15.61 -20.99 -11.49
CA HIS A 355 -15.90 -19.57 -11.61
C HIS A 355 -17.35 -19.36 -12.07
N ARG A 356 -18.30 -19.49 -11.15
CA ARG A 356 -19.73 -19.29 -11.44
C ARG A 356 -20.07 -17.81 -11.49
N LEU A 357 -20.37 -17.33 -12.69
CA LEU A 357 -20.75 -15.94 -12.94
C LEU A 357 -22.26 -15.82 -13.11
N GLY A 358 -22.90 -15.11 -12.20
CA GLY A 358 -24.28 -14.66 -12.29
C GLY A 358 -24.40 -13.14 -12.34
N LYS A 359 -25.64 -12.64 -12.45
CA LYS A 359 -25.94 -11.20 -12.43
C LYS A 359 -25.52 -10.49 -11.14
N ASP A 360 -25.46 -11.23 -10.03
CA ASP A 360 -25.08 -10.71 -8.71
C ASP A 360 -23.58 -10.88 -8.41
N SER A 361 -22.78 -11.28 -9.41
CA SER A 361 -21.33 -11.41 -9.22
C SER A 361 -20.71 -10.03 -9.04
N PRO A 362 -19.74 -9.87 -8.11
CA PRO A 362 -19.00 -8.63 -7.98
C PRO A 362 -18.37 -8.20 -9.30
N SER A 363 -18.40 -6.90 -9.61
CA SER A 363 -17.85 -6.37 -10.85
C SER A 363 -16.37 -6.68 -11.06
N SER A 364 -15.58 -6.77 -9.99
CA SER A 364 -14.18 -7.22 -10.05
C SER A 364 -14.03 -8.63 -10.64
N LYS A 365 -14.95 -9.55 -10.32
CA LYS A 365 -14.98 -10.91 -10.89
C LYS A 365 -15.36 -10.89 -12.35
N LEU A 366 -16.39 -10.12 -12.71
CA LEU A 366 -16.84 -9.98 -14.10
C LEU A 366 -15.75 -9.35 -14.99
N LEU A 367 -14.96 -8.42 -14.42
CA LEU A 367 -13.93 -7.68 -15.13
C LEU A 367 -12.78 -8.56 -15.63
N TYR A 368 -12.42 -9.61 -14.88
CA TYR A 368 -11.35 -10.55 -15.19
C TYR A 368 -11.83 -11.96 -15.56
N ALA A 369 -13.14 -12.15 -15.71
CA ALA A 369 -13.78 -13.44 -15.97
C ALA A 369 -13.14 -14.26 -17.11
N LYS A 370 -12.69 -13.59 -18.18
CA LYS A 370 -12.08 -14.24 -19.34
C LYS A 370 -10.61 -14.62 -19.12
N ASP A 371 -9.94 -13.96 -18.19
CA ASP A 371 -8.51 -14.15 -17.90
C ASP A 371 -8.31 -15.22 -16.81
N ILE A 372 -9.27 -15.38 -15.88
CA ILE A 372 -9.20 -16.35 -14.78
C ILE A 372 -8.87 -17.78 -15.26
N PRO A 373 -9.52 -18.35 -16.29
CA PRO A 373 -9.15 -19.69 -16.76
C PRO A 373 -7.68 -19.79 -17.21
N ILE A 374 -7.16 -18.76 -17.88
CA ILE A 374 -5.76 -18.72 -18.34
C ILE A 374 -4.82 -18.69 -17.13
N TYR A 375 -5.13 -17.88 -16.11
CA TYR A 375 -4.32 -17.83 -14.90
C TYR A 375 -4.40 -19.12 -14.08
N LYS A 376 -5.56 -19.80 -14.05
CA LYS A 376 -5.67 -21.14 -13.44
C LYS A 376 -4.76 -22.14 -14.13
N ASP A 377 -4.71 -22.15 -15.46
CA ASP A 377 -3.77 -22.99 -16.23
C ASP A 377 -2.30 -22.67 -15.90
N TRP A 378 -1.97 -21.43 -15.53
CA TRP A 378 -0.63 -21.05 -15.09
C TRP A 378 -0.33 -21.59 -13.70
N VAL A 379 -1.27 -21.47 -12.76
CA VAL A 379 -1.13 -22.00 -11.39
C VAL A 379 -1.01 -23.52 -11.39
N GLU A 380 -1.83 -24.22 -12.17
CA GLU A 380 -1.78 -25.68 -12.29
C GLU A 380 -0.42 -26.15 -12.80
N ARG A 381 0.07 -25.55 -13.89
CA ARG A 381 1.42 -25.84 -14.42
C ARG A 381 2.52 -25.50 -13.41
N TYR A 382 2.41 -24.37 -12.73
CA TYR A 382 3.37 -23.96 -11.71
C TYR A 382 3.49 -25.00 -10.58
N TYR A 383 2.36 -25.49 -10.06
CA TYR A 383 2.36 -26.51 -9.01
C TYR A 383 2.88 -27.86 -9.52
N GLN A 384 2.50 -28.25 -10.74
CA GLN A 384 2.99 -29.47 -11.37
C GLN A 384 4.51 -29.43 -11.59
N ASP A 385 5.03 -28.33 -12.13
CA ASP A 385 6.46 -28.16 -12.38
C ASP A 385 7.26 -28.22 -11.07
N ILE A 386 6.77 -27.57 -10.00
CA ILE A 386 7.41 -27.65 -8.66
C ILE A 386 7.40 -29.07 -8.12
N GLN A 387 6.30 -29.80 -8.28
CA GLN A 387 6.20 -31.18 -7.83
C GLN A 387 7.21 -32.08 -8.54
N LEU A 388 7.46 -31.84 -9.84
CA LEU A 388 8.43 -32.59 -10.64
C LEU A 388 9.89 -32.21 -10.34
N MET A 389 10.15 -31.09 -9.66
CA MET A 389 11.51 -30.71 -9.29
C MET A 389 12.13 -31.71 -8.29
N PRO A 390 13.46 -31.89 -8.32
CA PRO A 390 14.16 -32.69 -7.32
C PRO A 390 13.86 -32.20 -5.89
N ALA A 391 13.67 -33.14 -4.97
CA ALA A 391 13.50 -32.82 -3.56
C ALA A 391 14.76 -32.13 -3.01
N ILE A 392 14.56 -31.16 -2.13
CA ILE A 392 15.65 -30.43 -1.47
C ILE A 392 16.08 -31.24 -0.25
N SER A 393 17.38 -31.51 -0.12
CA SER A 393 17.90 -32.20 1.05
C SER A 393 17.85 -31.31 2.29
N ASP A 394 17.66 -31.90 3.48
CA ASP A 394 17.73 -31.14 4.73
C ASP A 394 19.09 -30.46 4.92
N GLN A 395 20.16 -31.04 4.38
CA GLN A 395 21.49 -30.43 4.42
C GLN A 395 21.52 -29.12 3.61
N ASP A 396 20.98 -29.12 2.39
CA ASP A 396 20.94 -27.93 1.54
C ASP A 396 20.01 -26.86 2.12
N MET A 397 18.86 -27.28 2.66
CA MET A 397 17.93 -26.36 3.29
C MET A 397 18.54 -25.71 4.54
N ASN A 398 19.20 -26.49 5.41
CA ASN A 398 19.89 -25.96 6.57
C ASN A 398 21.06 -25.05 6.20
N ALA A 399 21.81 -25.38 5.14
CA ALA A 399 22.89 -24.52 4.65
C ALA A 399 22.35 -23.16 4.18
N MET A 400 21.23 -23.15 3.45
CA MET A 400 20.56 -21.91 3.04
C MET A 400 20.05 -21.11 4.24
N LEU A 401 19.35 -21.74 5.19
CA LEU A 401 18.86 -21.07 6.40
C LEU A 401 19.99 -20.50 7.27
N ALA A 402 21.11 -21.21 7.36
CA ALA A 402 22.29 -20.74 8.08
C ALA A 402 22.91 -19.50 7.40
N GLU A 403 22.96 -19.47 6.07
CA GLU A 403 23.45 -18.32 5.33
C GLU A 403 22.54 -17.10 5.50
N GLU A 404 21.21 -17.25 5.36
CA GLU A 404 20.25 -16.18 5.61
C GLU A 404 20.35 -15.67 7.06
N SER A 405 20.47 -16.58 8.04
CA SER A 405 20.66 -16.20 9.45
C SER A 405 21.96 -15.41 9.67
N ARG A 406 23.04 -15.78 8.97
CA ARG A 406 24.33 -15.09 9.04
C ARG A 406 24.26 -13.69 8.44
N LEU A 407 23.58 -13.55 7.30
CA LEU A 407 23.41 -12.26 6.61
C LEU A 407 22.65 -11.25 7.46
N HIS A 408 21.63 -11.69 8.20
CA HIS A 408 20.72 -10.83 8.96
C HIS A 408 20.95 -10.83 10.48
N ALA A 409 22.04 -11.42 10.97
CA ALA A 409 22.31 -11.63 12.41
C ALA A 409 22.35 -10.35 13.26
N HIS A 410 22.60 -9.20 12.63
CA HIS A 410 22.79 -7.91 13.31
C HIS A 410 21.77 -6.84 12.88
N GLU A 411 20.75 -7.21 12.11
CA GLU A 411 19.73 -6.26 11.63
C GLU A 411 18.64 -6.00 12.66
N PHE A 412 18.40 -6.94 13.57
CA PHE A 412 17.31 -6.88 14.55
C PHE A 412 17.83 -6.90 15.98
N ASN A 413 17.17 -6.14 16.87
CA ASN A 413 17.47 -6.16 18.30
C ASN A 413 16.68 -7.28 18.99
N THR A 414 17.32 -8.44 19.12
CA THR A 414 16.73 -9.63 19.77
C THR A 414 16.36 -9.39 21.24
N ASN A 415 17.07 -8.51 21.95
CA ASN A 415 16.78 -8.24 23.37
C ASN A 415 15.42 -7.56 23.55
N VAL A 416 15.08 -6.61 22.68
CA VAL A 416 13.76 -5.96 22.70
C VAL A 416 12.67 -6.98 22.36
N ALA A 417 12.88 -7.82 21.35
CA ALA A 417 11.93 -8.87 21.00
C ALA A 417 11.70 -9.87 22.14
N LEU A 418 12.77 -10.28 22.84
CA LEU A 418 12.68 -11.17 24.00
C LEU A 418 11.95 -10.51 25.18
N TYR A 419 12.20 -9.22 25.44
CA TYR A 419 11.51 -8.48 26.48
C TYR A 419 10.00 -8.38 26.20
N GLU A 420 9.62 -8.02 24.97
CA GLU A 420 8.22 -7.99 24.56
C GLU A 420 7.58 -9.38 24.62
N LEU A 421 8.29 -10.43 24.21
CA LEU A 421 7.81 -11.81 24.32
C LEU A 421 7.63 -12.25 25.78
N TYR A 422 8.54 -11.85 26.65
CA TYR A 422 8.46 -12.13 28.09
C TYR A 422 7.20 -11.53 28.72
N SER A 423 6.73 -10.38 28.25
CA SER A 423 5.46 -9.80 28.72
C SER A 423 4.26 -10.75 28.55
N TYR A 424 4.24 -11.54 27.47
CA TYR A 424 3.25 -12.59 27.26
C TYR A 424 3.49 -13.79 28.18
N ALA A 425 4.74 -14.19 28.40
CA ALA A 425 5.07 -15.27 29.33
C ALA A 425 4.59 -14.96 30.75
N VAL A 426 4.79 -13.73 31.24
CA VAL A 426 4.26 -13.26 32.54
C VAL A 426 2.73 -13.29 32.55
N LYS A 427 2.09 -12.75 31.51
CA LYS A 427 0.63 -12.67 31.42
C LYS A 427 -0.05 -14.05 31.47
N TYR A 428 0.60 -15.07 30.92
CA TYR A 428 0.07 -16.43 30.80
C TYR A 428 0.85 -17.45 31.64
N ASN A 429 1.53 -16.99 32.70
CA ASN A 429 2.45 -17.82 33.49
C ASN A 429 1.79 -19.10 34.02
N ASP A 430 0.61 -19.00 34.63
CA ASP A 430 -0.05 -20.16 35.24
C ASP A 430 -0.38 -21.24 34.21
N GLN A 431 -0.88 -20.85 33.02
CA GLN A 431 -1.17 -21.81 31.94
C GLN A 431 0.10 -22.43 31.36
N LEU A 432 1.17 -21.63 31.22
CA LEU A 432 2.46 -22.10 30.75
C LEU A 432 3.08 -23.10 31.72
N MET A 433 3.10 -22.80 33.01
CA MET A 433 3.63 -23.68 34.06
C MET A 433 2.88 -25.00 34.11
N GLN A 434 1.55 -24.96 34.12
CA GLN A 434 0.73 -26.17 34.08
C GLN A 434 1.07 -27.03 32.85
N THR A 435 1.14 -26.43 31.67
CA THR A 435 1.43 -27.17 30.42
C THR A 435 2.84 -27.79 30.44
N LEU A 436 3.83 -27.07 30.98
CA LEU A 436 5.21 -27.56 31.11
C LEU A 436 5.37 -28.67 32.15
N GLU A 437 4.51 -28.71 33.17
CA GLU A 437 4.48 -29.78 34.17
C GLU A 437 3.73 -31.02 33.69
N GLU A 438 2.72 -30.86 32.83
CA GLU A 438 1.97 -31.98 32.25
C GLU A 438 2.76 -32.69 31.13
N ASP A 439 3.54 -31.95 30.34
CA ASP A 439 4.30 -32.50 29.22
C ASP A 439 5.56 -33.29 29.66
N GLU A 440 5.69 -34.53 29.19
CA GLU A 440 6.77 -35.44 29.60
C GLU A 440 8.16 -34.95 29.15
N PHE A 441 8.25 -34.39 27.94
CA PHE A 441 9.50 -33.83 27.42
C PHE A 441 9.93 -32.63 28.26
N SER A 442 9.00 -31.74 28.61
CA SER A 442 9.23 -30.55 29.41
C SER A 442 9.71 -30.88 30.82
N ARG A 443 9.08 -31.86 31.49
CA ARG A 443 9.53 -32.37 32.79
C ARG A 443 10.94 -32.93 32.73
N LYS A 444 11.22 -33.79 31.74
CA LYS A 444 12.54 -34.41 31.56
C LYS A 444 13.65 -33.38 31.37
N ASN A 445 13.34 -32.27 30.70
CA ASN A 445 14.28 -31.16 30.44
C ASN A 445 14.22 -30.02 31.49
N LYS A 446 13.41 -30.18 32.54
CA LYS A 446 13.18 -29.20 33.61
C LYS A 446 12.82 -27.80 33.08
N LEU A 447 11.94 -27.74 32.07
CA LEU A 447 11.61 -26.46 31.40
C LEU A 447 10.81 -25.50 32.29
N ALA A 448 9.91 -26.01 33.13
CA ALA A 448 9.17 -25.19 34.11
C ALA A 448 10.12 -24.45 35.06
N TRP A 449 11.08 -25.17 35.65
CA TRP A 449 12.12 -24.58 36.51
C TRP A 449 13.04 -23.58 35.79
N LYS A 450 13.29 -23.76 34.48
CA LYS A 450 14.04 -22.78 33.68
C LYS A 450 13.23 -21.51 33.46
N LEU A 451 11.91 -21.62 33.23
CA LEU A 451 11.02 -20.47 33.09
C LEU A 451 10.95 -19.68 34.40
N GLU A 452 10.85 -20.36 35.55
CA GLU A 452 10.90 -19.73 36.88
C GLU A 452 12.20 -18.96 37.11
N GLN A 453 13.35 -19.49 36.71
CA GLN A 453 14.62 -18.74 36.79
C GLN A 453 14.60 -17.49 35.93
N VAL A 454 14.05 -17.57 34.72
CA VAL A 454 13.89 -16.38 33.89
C VAL A 454 12.99 -15.36 34.59
N HIS A 455 11.89 -15.80 35.23
CA HIS A 455 11.05 -14.91 36.03
C HIS A 455 11.81 -14.28 37.20
N ALA A 456 12.54 -15.06 37.99
CA ALA A 456 13.32 -14.57 39.13
C ALA A 456 14.43 -13.58 38.75
N ILE A 457 15.06 -13.78 37.58
CA ILE A 457 16.07 -12.84 37.05
C ILE A 457 15.39 -11.54 36.62
N MET A 458 14.25 -11.64 35.92
CA MET A 458 13.53 -10.49 35.39
C MET A 458 12.78 -9.69 36.48
N SER A 459 12.39 -10.32 37.59
CA SER A 459 11.77 -9.68 38.76
C SER A 459 12.77 -9.03 39.71
N GLY A 460 14.07 -9.26 39.51
CA GLY A 460 15.13 -8.80 40.42
C GLY A 460 15.28 -9.62 41.70
N GLU A 461 14.63 -10.79 41.78
CA GLU A 461 14.69 -11.69 42.94
C GLU A 461 15.99 -12.53 42.99
N SER A 462 16.80 -12.49 41.93
CA SER A 462 18.08 -13.23 41.83
C SER A 462 19.33 -12.46 42.31
N GLU A 463 19.20 -11.22 42.81
CA GLU A 463 20.32 -10.45 43.40
C GLU A 463 20.24 -10.29 44.94
N ALA A 464 19.72 -11.30 45.65
CA ALA A 464 19.72 -11.36 47.12
C ALA A 464 20.48 -12.56 47.67
#